data_AF-A0A6G9H0X5-F1
#
_entry.id   AF-A0A6G9H0X5-F1
#
_cell.length_a   1.000
_cell.length_b   1.000
_cell.length_c   1.000
_cell.angle_alpha   90.00
_cell.angle_beta   90.00
_cell.angle_gamma   90.00
#
_symmetry.space_group_name_H-M   'P 1'
#
loop_
_entity.id
_entity.type
_entity.pdbx_description
1 polymer ?
#
loop_
_entity_poly.entity_id
_entity_poly.type
_entity_poly.pdbx_seq_one_letter_code
_entity_poly.pdbx_strand_id
1 'polypeptide(L)'
;MTVTRQDFEDAIATYWGAKQLQREQSAIKAAVGAGTAGSVRGGKHFDAIAILLSKFFLEAGYPPESIRVTKKQGLELPGYYRPQKQWDLVVVHEGVLVAAFELKALGGPSFGNNYNNRVEEALGSAVDLRRAALAELYPKEKPWLGYFFIMEDGSGSRRPVSIAEGALPADSIWHGTSYQDRFGIFCERLVAEQLYDAACYVTSSAEDPKPVELVNSLDWRHFSAAISARLTYLKELGIPG
;
A
#
# COMPACT_ATOMS: atom_id res chain seq x y z
N MET A 1 -7.15 -19.75 7.13
CA MET A 1 -6.07 -18.75 7.16
C MET A 1 -5.83 -18.36 8.61
N THR A 2 -4.57 -18.37 9.03
CA THR A 2 -4.12 -18.13 10.40
C THR A 2 -3.70 -16.68 10.67
N VAL A 3 -3.64 -15.82 9.66
CA VAL A 3 -3.40 -14.39 9.86
C VAL A 3 -4.50 -13.76 10.71
N THR A 4 -4.13 -13.25 11.88
CA THR A 4 -5.06 -12.72 12.88
C THR A 4 -5.10 -11.18 12.90
N ARG A 5 -6.05 -10.61 13.66
CA ARG A 5 -6.04 -9.18 14.01
C ARG A 5 -4.79 -8.81 14.81
N GLN A 6 -4.34 -9.67 15.71
CA GLN A 6 -3.15 -9.40 16.53
C GLN A 6 -1.89 -9.29 15.65
N ASP A 7 -1.74 -10.18 14.67
CA ASP A 7 -0.63 -10.09 13.70
C ASP A 7 -0.62 -8.75 12.95
N PHE A 8 -1.80 -8.21 12.65
CA PHE A 8 -1.93 -6.90 12.02
C PHE A 8 -1.51 -5.77 12.96
N GLU A 9 -2.02 -5.74 14.18
CA GLU A 9 -1.67 -4.71 15.16
C GLU A 9 -0.16 -4.73 15.50
N ASP A 10 0.43 -5.92 15.63
CA ASP A 10 1.87 -6.10 15.86
C ASP A 10 2.72 -5.58 14.68
N ALA A 11 2.25 -5.79 13.46
CA ALA A 11 2.94 -5.31 12.26
C ALA A 11 2.89 -3.77 12.13
N ILE A 12 1.78 -3.14 12.55
CA ILE A 12 1.66 -1.66 12.62
C ILE A 12 2.58 -1.10 13.69
N ALA A 13 2.64 -1.73 14.87
CA ALA A 13 3.58 -1.33 15.92
C ALA A 13 5.04 -1.44 15.46
N THR A 14 5.37 -2.53 14.76
CA THR A 14 6.71 -2.73 14.18
C THR A 14 7.03 -1.68 13.11
N TYR A 15 6.06 -1.30 12.28
CA TYR A 15 6.21 -0.21 11.31
C TYR A 15 6.63 1.09 12.01
N TRP A 16 5.97 1.47 13.10
CA TRP A 16 6.29 2.70 13.84
C TRP A 16 7.65 2.64 14.52
N GLY A 17 8.00 1.52 15.17
CA GLY A 17 9.31 1.33 15.78
C GLY A 17 10.44 1.42 14.75
N ALA A 18 10.27 0.80 13.59
CA ALA A 18 11.23 0.91 12.49
C ALA A 18 11.33 2.36 11.98
N LYS A 19 10.19 3.05 11.82
CA LYS A 19 10.13 4.45 11.33
C LYS A 19 10.87 5.40 12.28
N GLN A 20 10.72 5.20 13.58
CA GLN A 20 11.44 5.97 14.59
C GLN A 20 12.96 5.76 14.48
N LEU A 21 13.42 4.51 14.38
CA LEU A 21 14.84 4.20 14.25
C LEU A 21 15.48 4.87 13.01
N GLN A 22 14.78 4.89 11.86
CA GLN A 22 15.28 5.60 10.67
C GLN A 22 15.33 7.12 10.87
N ARG A 23 14.36 7.71 11.56
CA ARG A 23 14.37 9.15 11.89
C ARG A 23 15.59 9.49 12.76
N GLU A 24 15.86 8.70 13.80
CA GLU A 24 17.02 8.87 14.69
C GLU A 24 18.34 8.74 13.93
N GLN A 25 18.50 7.69 13.12
CA GLN A 25 19.69 7.51 12.27
C GLN A 25 19.90 8.65 11.27
N SER A 26 18.82 9.17 10.70
CA SER A 26 18.85 10.31 9.77
C SER A 26 19.29 11.60 10.47
N ALA A 27 18.79 11.83 11.69
CA ALA A 27 19.17 12.98 12.51
C ALA A 27 20.65 12.93 12.91
N ILE A 28 21.15 11.77 13.33
CA ILE A 28 22.57 11.56 13.64
C ILE A 28 23.43 11.87 12.41
N LYS A 29 23.07 11.35 11.23
CA LYS A 29 23.81 11.63 9.99
C LYS A 29 23.79 13.10 9.58
N ALA A 30 22.65 13.78 9.75
CA ALA A 30 22.56 15.21 9.47
C ALA A 30 23.47 16.04 10.39
N ALA A 31 23.62 15.63 11.66
CA ALA A 31 24.50 16.28 12.62
C ALA A 31 26.00 16.04 12.34
N VAL A 32 26.37 14.89 11.76
CA VAL A 32 27.78 14.50 11.52
C VAL A 32 28.33 15.00 10.16
N GLY A 33 27.47 15.53 9.28
CA GLY A 33 27.86 16.12 7.99
C GLY A 33 27.77 15.15 6.81
N ALA A 34 27.26 15.64 5.67
CA ALA A 34 26.79 14.87 4.52
C ALA A 34 27.89 14.29 3.59
N GLY A 35 29.15 14.20 4.05
CA GLY A 35 30.32 14.05 3.18
C GLY A 35 30.51 12.72 2.44
N THR A 36 29.87 11.62 2.86
CA THR A 36 30.13 10.29 2.23
C THR A 36 28.94 9.31 2.28
N ALA A 37 27.73 9.77 2.60
CA ALA A 37 26.62 8.84 2.89
C ALA A 37 25.54 8.85 1.82
N GLY A 38 25.48 7.77 1.04
CA GLY A 38 24.36 7.47 0.14
C GLY A 38 23.01 7.57 0.87
N SER A 39 22.01 8.12 0.19
CA SER A 39 20.68 8.36 0.73
C SER A 39 20.04 7.06 1.21
N VAL A 40 19.92 6.85 2.52
CA VAL A 40 19.13 5.75 3.08
C VAL A 40 17.65 6.16 3.04
N ARG A 41 17.07 6.18 1.84
CA ARG A 41 15.60 6.22 1.64
C ARG A 41 15.07 4.79 1.44
N GLY A 42 15.56 3.85 2.24
CA GLY A 42 15.16 2.44 2.16
C GLY A 42 13.89 2.23 2.97
N GLY A 43 12.80 1.86 2.31
CA GLY A 43 11.46 1.63 2.87
C GLY A 43 11.31 0.45 3.82
N LYS A 44 12.31 0.17 4.66
CA LYS A 44 12.34 -0.96 5.60
C LYS A 44 11.19 -0.95 6.63
N HIS A 45 10.49 0.16 6.78
CA HIS A 45 9.37 0.26 7.71
C HIS A 45 8.19 -0.59 7.28
N PHE A 46 8.06 -0.85 5.98
CA PHE A 46 7.01 -1.72 5.46
C PHE A 46 7.36 -3.20 5.49
N ASP A 47 8.58 -3.58 5.89
CA ASP A 47 9.00 -4.99 5.91
C ASP A 47 8.03 -5.84 6.76
N ALA A 48 7.59 -5.34 7.92
CA ALA A 48 6.64 -6.04 8.79
C ALA A 48 5.27 -6.26 8.13
N ILE A 49 4.76 -5.26 7.40
CA ILE A 49 3.49 -5.36 6.66
C ILE A 49 3.64 -6.31 5.47
N ALA A 50 4.74 -6.22 4.72
CA ALA A 50 5.02 -7.12 3.59
C ALA A 50 5.15 -8.59 4.06
N ILE A 51 5.79 -8.83 5.21
CA ILE A 51 5.87 -10.14 5.85
C ILE A 51 4.47 -10.64 6.26
N LEU A 52 3.66 -9.79 6.89
CA LEU A 52 2.29 -10.12 7.26
C LEU A 52 1.47 -10.56 6.04
N LEU A 53 1.52 -9.78 4.95
CA LEU A 53 0.80 -10.10 3.72
C LEU A 53 1.32 -11.38 3.06
N SER A 54 2.63 -11.63 3.13
CA SER A 54 3.24 -12.87 2.63
C SER A 54 2.70 -14.12 3.32
N LYS A 55 2.32 -14.04 4.61
CA LYS A 55 1.76 -15.18 5.36
C LYS A 55 0.51 -15.76 4.69
N PHE A 56 -0.37 -14.93 4.13
CA PHE A 56 -1.56 -15.40 3.41
C PHE A 56 -1.21 -16.40 2.30
N PHE A 57 -0.18 -16.07 1.51
CA PHE A 57 0.25 -16.88 0.37
C PHE A 57 1.04 -18.12 0.81
N LEU A 58 1.92 -17.99 1.81
CA LEU A 58 2.63 -19.14 2.37
C LEU A 58 1.66 -20.19 2.92
N GLU A 59 0.65 -19.75 3.68
CA GLU A 59 -0.37 -20.64 4.25
C GLU A 59 -1.29 -21.26 3.19
N ALA A 60 -1.50 -20.57 2.08
CA ALA A 60 -2.22 -21.09 0.92
C ALA A 60 -1.40 -22.09 0.08
N GLY A 61 -0.16 -22.37 0.46
CA GLY A 61 0.70 -23.36 -0.18
C GLY A 61 1.57 -22.83 -1.32
N TYR A 62 1.70 -21.50 -1.47
CA TYR A 62 2.65 -20.93 -2.41
C TYR A 62 4.08 -21.11 -1.89
N PRO A 63 5.02 -21.57 -2.73
CA PRO A 63 6.39 -21.75 -2.29
C PRO A 63 7.09 -20.38 -2.12
N PRO A 64 8.08 -20.26 -1.22
CA PRO A 64 8.70 -18.96 -0.89
C PRO A 64 9.26 -18.19 -2.09
N GLU A 65 9.76 -18.87 -3.13
CA GLU A 65 10.27 -18.28 -4.36
C GLU A 65 9.18 -17.58 -5.21
N SER A 66 7.92 -17.94 -5.02
CA SER A 66 6.78 -17.25 -5.63
C SER A 66 6.49 -15.92 -4.96
N ILE A 67 7.00 -15.66 -3.76
CA ILE A 67 6.68 -14.48 -2.94
C ILE A 67 7.90 -13.55 -2.88
N ARG A 68 7.77 -12.37 -3.47
CA ARG A 68 8.86 -11.42 -3.70
C ARG A 68 8.60 -10.17 -2.87
N VAL A 69 9.52 -9.85 -1.96
CA VAL A 69 9.45 -8.69 -1.03
C VAL A 69 10.67 -7.78 -1.13
N THR A 70 11.70 -8.15 -1.89
CA THR A 70 12.93 -7.38 -2.05
C THR A 70 13.28 -7.20 -3.53
N LYS A 71 13.98 -6.11 -3.85
CA LYS A 71 14.42 -5.83 -5.23
C LYS A 71 15.21 -6.97 -5.86
N LYS A 72 16.04 -7.66 -5.08
CA LYS A 72 16.85 -8.80 -5.56
C LYS A 72 15.99 -9.99 -5.98
N GLN A 73 14.77 -10.10 -5.45
CA GLN A 73 13.81 -11.12 -5.84
C GLN A 73 13.05 -10.75 -7.12
N GLY A 74 13.19 -9.53 -7.66
CA GLY A 74 12.53 -9.06 -8.88
C GLY A 74 11.08 -8.64 -8.63
N LEU A 75 10.89 -7.39 -8.23
CA LEU A 75 9.58 -6.78 -7.92
C LEU A 75 8.96 -6.04 -9.12
N GLU A 76 9.67 -6.04 -10.24
CA GLU A 76 9.30 -5.37 -11.47
C GLU A 76 8.21 -6.14 -12.21
N LEU A 77 7.10 -5.47 -12.47
CA LEU A 77 5.98 -5.97 -13.25
C LEU A 77 5.84 -5.17 -14.55
N PRO A 78 5.54 -5.82 -15.70
CA PRO A 78 5.30 -5.14 -16.97
C PRO A 78 4.27 -4.01 -16.86
N GLY A 79 4.64 -2.83 -17.36
CA GLY A 79 3.75 -1.69 -17.53
C GLY A 79 3.33 -1.53 -19.00
N TYR A 80 2.33 -0.69 -19.24
CA TYR A 80 1.90 -0.32 -20.58
C TYR A 80 2.49 1.03 -21.02
N TYR A 81 2.45 2.02 -20.14
CA TYR A 81 2.96 3.37 -20.39
C TYR A 81 4.45 3.49 -20.07
N ARG A 82 5.03 2.48 -19.42
CA ARG A 82 6.47 2.35 -19.13
C ARG A 82 6.87 0.87 -19.18
N PRO A 83 8.16 0.55 -19.41
CA PRO A 83 8.60 -0.85 -19.54
C PRO A 83 8.24 -1.71 -18.32
N GLN A 84 8.43 -1.17 -17.12
CA GLN A 84 8.14 -1.88 -15.88
C GLN A 84 7.91 -0.92 -14.72
N LYS A 85 7.18 -1.39 -13.71
CA LYS A 85 7.05 -0.77 -12.40
C LYS A 85 7.48 -1.74 -11.31
N GLN A 86 8.29 -1.25 -10.37
CA GLN A 86 8.64 -1.99 -9.16
C GLN A 86 7.54 -1.83 -8.10
N TRP A 87 6.93 -2.94 -7.67
CA TRP A 87 5.94 -2.99 -6.59
C TRP A 87 6.60 -3.28 -5.22
N ASP A 88 5.83 -3.30 -4.14
CA ASP A 88 6.34 -3.56 -2.78
C ASP A 88 6.26 -5.05 -2.38
N LEU A 89 5.20 -5.74 -2.80
CA LEU A 89 5.05 -7.20 -2.70
C LEU A 89 4.52 -7.73 -4.04
N VAL A 90 5.15 -8.76 -4.57
CA VAL A 90 4.70 -9.44 -5.80
C VAL A 90 4.63 -10.94 -5.54
N VAL A 91 3.50 -11.55 -5.89
CA VAL A 91 3.32 -13.00 -5.84
C VAL A 91 3.12 -13.52 -7.25
N VAL A 92 4.08 -14.28 -7.76
CA VAL A 92 4.01 -14.92 -9.08
C VAL A 92 4.24 -16.41 -8.94
N HIS A 93 3.29 -17.20 -9.45
CA HIS A 93 3.39 -18.66 -9.45
C HIS A 93 3.14 -19.19 -10.85
N GLU A 94 4.09 -19.95 -11.38
CA GLU A 94 3.99 -20.56 -12.72
C GLU A 94 3.55 -19.57 -13.81
N GLY A 95 4.03 -18.32 -13.77
CA GLY A 95 3.67 -17.28 -14.75
C GLY A 95 2.29 -16.62 -14.54
N VAL A 96 1.57 -16.98 -13.48
CA VAL A 96 0.37 -16.26 -13.02
C VAL A 96 0.77 -15.17 -12.05
N LEU A 97 0.35 -13.93 -12.29
CA LEU A 97 0.39 -12.86 -11.29
C LEU A 97 -0.76 -13.08 -10.29
N VAL A 98 -0.44 -13.76 -9.20
CA VAL A 98 -1.38 -14.13 -8.14
C VAL A 98 -1.91 -12.86 -7.47
N ALA A 99 -0.99 -11.98 -7.05
CA ALA A 99 -1.28 -10.69 -6.44
C ALA A 99 -0.07 -9.74 -6.55
N ALA A 100 -0.34 -8.44 -6.61
CA ALA A 100 0.67 -7.38 -6.41
C ALA A 100 0.15 -6.37 -5.38
N PHE A 101 1.04 -5.88 -4.51
CA PHE A 101 0.68 -4.90 -3.49
C PHE A 101 1.56 -3.67 -3.56
N GLU A 102 0.92 -2.52 -3.39
CA GLU A 102 1.59 -1.25 -3.13
C GLU A 102 1.34 -0.85 -1.67
N LEU A 103 2.41 -0.54 -0.95
CA LEU A 103 2.41 -0.18 0.46
C LEU A 103 2.86 1.28 0.60
N LYS A 104 1.98 2.13 1.14
CA LYS A 104 2.25 3.56 1.24
C LYS A 104 1.92 4.09 2.61
N ALA A 105 2.64 5.15 2.97
CA ALA A 105 2.38 5.91 4.16
C ALA A 105 2.31 7.39 3.84
N LEU A 106 1.68 8.15 4.72
CA LEU A 106 1.80 9.60 4.71
C LEU A 106 1.84 10.11 6.15
N GLY A 107 2.80 10.99 6.44
CA GLY A 107 2.96 11.58 7.76
C GLY A 107 3.62 12.94 7.71
N GLY A 108 3.66 13.60 8.86
CA GLY A 108 4.16 14.96 8.99
C GLY A 108 5.67 15.10 8.75
N PRO A 109 6.16 16.34 8.59
CA PRO A 109 5.40 17.59 8.74
C PRO A 109 4.65 18.05 7.48
N SER A 110 4.93 17.49 6.30
CA SER A 110 4.35 17.97 5.04
C SER A 110 3.24 17.04 4.52
N PHE A 111 2.04 17.16 5.09
CA PHE A 111 0.89 16.36 4.67
C PHE A 111 0.44 16.72 3.24
N GLY A 112 0.36 18.02 2.91
CA GLY A 112 -0.16 18.49 1.62
C GLY A 112 0.68 18.10 0.41
N ASN A 113 1.99 18.42 0.42
CA ASN A 113 2.87 18.08 -0.70
C ASN A 113 2.93 16.57 -0.94
N ASN A 114 2.87 15.78 0.13
CA ASN A 114 2.91 14.33 0.02
C ASN A 114 1.56 13.75 -0.42
N TYR A 115 0.42 14.36 -0.10
CA TYR A 115 -0.90 13.82 -0.44
C TYR A 115 -1.09 13.67 -1.96
N ASN A 116 -0.89 14.75 -2.72
CA ASN A 116 -1.08 14.70 -4.18
C ASN A 116 -0.12 13.71 -4.84
N ASN A 117 1.14 13.67 -4.41
CA ASN A 117 2.11 12.70 -4.91
C ASN A 117 1.65 11.25 -4.65
N ARG A 118 1.07 10.96 -3.47
CA ARG A 118 0.56 9.60 -3.17
C ARG A 118 -0.64 9.23 -4.04
N VAL A 119 -1.54 10.18 -4.29
CA VAL A 119 -2.69 10.01 -5.18
C VAL A 119 -2.21 9.69 -6.60
N GLU A 120 -1.29 10.48 -7.15
CA GLU A 120 -0.74 10.26 -8.49
C GLU A 120 0.02 8.92 -8.61
N GLU A 121 0.83 8.55 -7.62
CA GLU A 121 1.57 7.28 -7.62
C GLU A 121 0.65 6.06 -7.63
N ALA A 122 -0.43 6.09 -6.84
CA ALA A 122 -1.41 5.00 -6.76
C ALA A 122 -2.23 4.89 -8.04
N LEU A 123 -2.74 6.02 -8.55
CA LEU A 123 -3.47 6.07 -9.82
C LEU A 123 -2.60 5.59 -10.98
N GLY A 124 -1.39 6.14 -11.12
CA GLY A 124 -0.46 5.79 -12.18
C GLY A 124 -0.06 4.32 -12.14
N SER A 125 0.16 3.75 -10.95
CA SER A 125 0.48 2.31 -10.79
C SER A 125 -0.66 1.41 -11.24
N ALA A 126 -1.88 1.70 -10.79
CA ALA A 126 -3.05 0.90 -11.14
C ALA A 126 -3.38 1.01 -12.64
N VAL A 127 -3.47 2.23 -13.17
CA VAL A 127 -3.82 2.47 -14.58
C VAL A 127 -2.82 1.80 -15.52
N ASP A 128 -1.53 1.88 -15.21
CA ASP A 128 -0.45 1.28 -16.00
C ASP A 128 -0.58 -0.26 -16.05
N LEU A 129 -0.80 -0.91 -14.90
CA LEU A 129 -0.94 -2.37 -14.85
C LEU A 129 -2.27 -2.84 -15.44
N ARG A 130 -3.38 -2.17 -15.13
CA ARG A 130 -4.69 -2.50 -15.73
C ARG A 130 -4.66 -2.39 -17.25
N ARG A 131 -3.99 -1.36 -17.79
CA ARG A 131 -3.80 -1.23 -19.23
C ARG A 131 -2.87 -2.30 -19.80
N ALA A 132 -1.82 -2.69 -19.07
CA ALA A 132 -0.93 -3.79 -19.45
C ALA A 132 -1.68 -5.14 -19.51
N ALA A 133 -2.62 -5.38 -18.60
CA ALA A 133 -3.49 -6.56 -18.64
C ALA A 133 -4.40 -6.58 -19.87
N LEU A 134 -4.97 -5.44 -20.25
CA LEU A 134 -5.74 -5.30 -21.50
C LEU A 134 -4.88 -5.48 -22.76
N ALA A 135 -3.57 -5.24 -22.67
CA ALA A 135 -2.60 -5.48 -23.73
C ALA A 135 -1.99 -6.90 -23.68
N GLU A 136 -2.63 -7.82 -22.96
CA GLU A 136 -2.27 -9.24 -22.86
C GLU A 136 -0.86 -9.51 -22.28
N LEU A 137 -0.28 -8.56 -21.54
CA LEU A 137 1.02 -8.76 -20.86
C LEU A 137 0.92 -9.69 -19.63
N TYR A 138 -0.31 -10.04 -19.22
CA TYR A 138 -0.61 -10.99 -18.15
C TYR A 138 -1.63 -12.03 -18.65
N PRO A 139 -1.23 -12.95 -19.55
CA PRO A 139 -2.16 -13.72 -20.37
C PRO A 139 -2.86 -14.89 -19.64
N LYS A 140 -2.42 -15.27 -18.43
CA LYS A 140 -2.95 -16.46 -17.74
C LYS A 140 -4.21 -16.15 -16.92
N GLU A 141 -4.08 -15.24 -15.96
CA GLU A 141 -5.17 -14.86 -15.06
C GLU A 141 -5.16 -13.35 -14.87
N LYS A 142 -6.35 -12.76 -14.66
CA LYS A 142 -6.48 -11.33 -14.36
C LYS A 142 -5.60 -10.99 -13.14
N PRO A 143 -4.72 -9.98 -13.24
CA PRO A 143 -3.96 -9.50 -12.08
C PRO A 143 -4.87 -9.03 -10.95
N TRP A 144 -4.50 -9.40 -9.72
CA TRP A 144 -5.16 -8.91 -8.50
C TRP A 144 -4.26 -7.90 -7.79
N LEU A 145 -4.80 -6.73 -7.45
CA LEU A 145 -4.05 -5.61 -6.87
C LEU A 145 -4.57 -5.23 -5.49
N GLY A 146 -3.67 -5.22 -4.51
CA GLY A 146 -3.92 -4.73 -3.16
C GLY A 146 -3.25 -3.38 -2.91
N TYR A 147 -3.94 -2.47 -2.22
CA TYR A 147 -3.37 -1.21 -1.75
C TYR A 147 -3.39 -1.16 -0.23
N PHE A 148 -2.24 -0.99 0.41
CA PHE A 148 -2.17 -0.75 1.85
C PHE A 148 -1.71 0.68 2.11
N PHE A 149 -2.46 1.41 2.92
CA PHE A 149 -2.11 2.76 3.30
C PHE A 149 -2.22 3.02 4.80
N ILE A 150 -1.14 3.54 5.38
CA ILE A 150 -1.10 4.04 6.75
C ILE A 150 -0.88 5.56 6.79
N MET A 151 -1.85 6.30 7.34
CA MET A 151 -1.69 7.71 7.62
C MET A 151 -1.27 7.94 9.07
N GLU A 152 -0.26 8.79 9.29
CA GLU A 152 0.10 9.27 10.62
C GLU A 152 -1.08 10.03 11.23
N ASP A 153 -1.59 9.53 12.35
CA ASP A 153 -2.63 10.18 13.11
C ASP A 153 -2.06 11.33 13.92
N GLY A 154 -2.37 12.56 13.51
CA GLY A 154 -1.83 13.77 14.09
C GLY A 154 -2.73 14.96 13.81
N SER A 155 -2.46 16.07 14.48
CA SER A 155 -3.28 17.29 14.30
C SER A 155 -3.28 17.79 12.86
N GLY A 156 -2.17 17.62 12.13
CA GLY A 156 -2.06 18.00 10.72
C GLY A 156 -2.88 17.12 9.76
N SER A 157 -3.11 15.84 10.09
CA SER A 157 -3.93 14.95 9.25
C SER A 157 -5.42 15.00 9.58
N ARG A 158 -5.78 15.34 10.83
CA ARG A 158 -7.17 15.44 11.31
C ARG A 158 -7.87 16.77 11.01
N ARG A 159 -7.12 17.85 10.81
CA ARG A 159 -7.72 19.17 10.57
C ARG A 159 -8.30 19.27 9.16
N PRO A 160 -9.49 19.90 9.00
CA PRO A 160 -10.01 20.24 7.69
C PRO A 160 -9.00 21.02 6.85
N VAL A 161 -8.93 20.69 5.57
CA VAL A 161 -8.04 21.32 4.61
C VAL A 161 -8.87 22.21 3.70
N SER A 162 -8.41 23.44 3.48
CA SER A 162 -9.07 24.34 2.53
C SER A 162 -9.01 23.78 1.11
N ILE A 163 -9.99 24.19 0.30
CA ILE A 163 -9.98 23.95 -1.14
C ILE A 163 -9.65 25.29 -1.79
N ALA A 164 -8.70 25.29 -2.72
CA ALA A 164 -8.41 26.49 -3.49
C ALA A 164 -9.61 26.81 -4.41
N GLU A 165 -9.99 28.09 -4.49
CA GLU A 165 -10.98 28.54 -5.46
C GLU A 165 -10.34 28.52 -6.86
N GLY A 166 -10.81 27.60 -7.69
CA GLY A 166 -10.39 27.47 -9.09
C GLY A 166 -11.37 28.16 -10.05
N ALA A 167 -11.02 28.15 -11.33
CA ALA A 167 -11.91 28.63 -12.40
C ALA A 167 -13.23 27.82 -12.49
N LEU A 168 -13.23 26.60 -11.96
CA LEU A 168 -14.39 25.73 -11.81
C LEU A 168 -14.45 25.22 -10.37
N PRO A 169 -15.65 25.01 -9.81
CA PRO A 169 -15.80 24.51 -8.45
C PRO A 169 -15.31 23.06 -8.34
N ALA A 170 -14.67 22.74 -7.23
CA ALA A 170 -14.39 21.35 -6.85
C ALA A 170 -15.70 20.63 -6.46
N ASP A 171 -15.69 19.30 -6.54
CA ASP A 171 -16.79 18.46 -6.04
C ASP A 171 -17.03 18.74 -4.55
N SER A 172 -18.31 18.89 -4.19
CA SER A 172 -18.75 19.21 -2.83
C SER A 172 -18.32 18.19 -1.77
N ILE A 173 -18.04 16.94 -2.17
CA ILE A 173 -17.55 15.88 -1.29
C ILE A 173 -16.25 16.26 -0.56
N TRP A 174 -15.48 17.19 -1.12
CA TRP A 174 -14.20 17.62 -0.55
C TRP A 174 -14.35 18.72 0.51
N HIS A 175 -15.50 19.39 0.62
CA HIS A 175 -15.67 20.49 1.56
C HIS A 175 -15.61 20.01 3.02
N GLY A 176 -14.86 20.73 3.85
CA GLY A 176 -14.71 20.39 5.28
C GLY A 176 -13.87 19.14 5.56
N THR A 177 -13.32 18.50 4.54
CA THR A 177 -12.55 17.26 4.69
C THR A 177 -11.12 17.51 5.18
N SER A 178 -10.66 16.66 6.09
CA SER A 178 -9.26 16.53 6.49
C SER A 178 -8.45 15.65 5.53
N TYR A 179 -7.13 15.56 5.71
CA TYR A 179 -6.36 14.59 4.89
C TYR A 179 -6.76 13.14 5.17
N GLN A 180 -7.21 12.82 6.39
CA GLN A 180 -7.71 11.48 6.70
C GLN A 180 -8.99 11.18 5.90
N ASP A 181 -9.94 12.12 5.89
CA ASP A 181 -11.18 11.98 5.12
C ASP A 181 -10.91 11.88 3.61
N ARG A 182 -10.04 12.77 3.09
CA ARG A 182 -9.70 12.82 1.67
C ARG A 182 -9.06 11.52 1.19
N PHE A 183 -8.27 10.86 2.03
CA PHE A 183 -7.64 9.60 1.67
C PHE A 183 -8.60 8.41 1.77
N GLY A 184 -9.55 8.44 2.71
CA GLY A 184 -10.68 7.52 2.74
C GLY A 184 -11.49 7.57 1.45
N ILE A 185 -11.96 8.76 1.05
CA ILE A 185 -12.72 8.97 -0.20
C ILE A 185 -11.92 8.48 -1.41
N PHE A 186 -10.62 8.79 -1.46
CA PHE A 186 -9.74 8.36 -2.54
C PHE A 186 -9.66 6.82 -2.64
N CYS A 187 -9.40 6.12 -1.53
CA CYS A 187 -9.32 4.67 -1.51
C CYS A 187 -10.65 3.98 -1.86
N GLU A 188 -11.78 4.54 -1.42
CA GLU A 188 -13.11 4.03 -1.82
C GLU A 188 -13.29 4.12 -3.34
N ARG A 189 -12.91 5.25 -3.96
CA ARG A 189 -12.95 5.41 -5.43
C ARG A 189 -12.00 4.45 -6.14
N LEU A 190 -10.78 4.23 -5.62
CA LEU A 190 -9.85 3.25 -6.20
C LEU A 190 -10.45 1.84 -6.30
N VAL A 191 -11.18 1.40 -5.28
CA VAL A 191 -11.83 0.08 -5.26
C VAL A 191 -13.09 0.08 -6.13
N ALA A 192 -13.95 1.10 -5.99
CA ALA A 192 -15.20 1.21 -6.75
C ALA A 192 -14.98 1.24 -8.27
N GLU A 193 -13.91 1.89 -8.71
CA GLU A 193 -13.51 1.98 -10.12
C GLU A 193 -12.64 0.80 -10.58
N GLN A 194 -12.43 -0.21 -9.72
CA GLN A 194 -11.63 -1.42 -9.99
C GLN A 194 -10.16 -1.11 -10.37
N LEU A 195 -9.65 0.05 -9.98
CA LEU A 195 -8.22 0.37 -10.12
C LEU A 195 -7.41 -0.56 -9.21
N TYR A 196 -7.90 -0.80 -7.99
CA TYR A 196 -7.43 -1.85 -7.09
C TYR A 196 -8.55 -2.83 -6.80
N ASP A 197 -8.23 -4.10 -6.55
CA ASP A 197 -9.22 -5.11 -6.17
C ASP A 197 -9.57 -5.03 -4.68
N ALA A 198 -8.63 -4.55 -3.84
CA ALA A 198 -8.88 -4.25 -2.44
C ALA A 198 -7.95 -3.15 -1.93
N ALA A 199 -8.41 -2.38 -0.95
CA ALA A 199 -7.59 -1.41 -0.22
C ALA A 199 -7.79 -1.54 1.30
N CYS A 200 -6.70 -1.40 2.05
CA CYS A 200 -6.70 -1.28 3.50
C CYS A 200 -6.21 0.12 3.86
N TYR A 201 -7.05 0.92 4.51
CA TYR A 201 -6.71 2.26 4.94
C TYR A 201 -6.84 2.40 6.46
N VAL A 202 -5.73 2.73 7.11
CA VAL A 202 -5.69 2.94 8.55
C VAL A 202 -4.99 4.25 8.92
N THR A 203 -5.36 4.77 10.08
CA THR A 203 -4.60 5.81 10.77
C THR A 203 -3.97 5.23 12.03
N SER A 204 -2.80 5.72 12.41
CA SER A 204 -2.09 5.28 13.61
C SER A 204 -0.94 6.25 13.89
N SER A 205 -0.34 6.24 15.07
CA SER A 205 0.81 7.10 15.38
C SER A 205 1.91 6.33 16.11
N ALA A 206 3.09 6.95 16.27
CA ALA A 206 4.16 6.32 17.05
C ALA A 206 3.81 6.25 18.55
N GLU A 207 3.03 7.23 19.03
CA GLU A 207 2.57 7.35 20.41
C GLU A 207 1.44 6.36 20.73
N ASP A 208 0.54 6.12 19.77
CA ASP A 208 -0.47 5.08 19.83
C ASP A 208 -0.42 4.22 18.55
N PRO A 209 0.41 3.15 18.55
CA PRO A 209 0.61 2.31 17.38
C PRO A 209 -0.56 1.38 17.06
N LYS A 210 -1.71 1.57 17.70
CA LYS A 210 -2.92 0.83 17.34
C LYS A 210 -3.49 1.38 16.02
N PRO A 211 -3.87 0.52 15.05
CA PRO A 211 -4.56 0.96 13.85
C PRO A 211 -5.99 1.37 14.17
N VAL A 212 -6.38 2.53 13.66
CA VAL A 212 -7.74 3.05 13.62
C VAL A 212 -8.25 2.98 12.17
N GLU A 213 -9.38 2.30 11.98
CA GLU A 213 -10.00 2.06 10.68
C GLU A 213 -11.19 2.99 10.52
N LEU A 214 -10.97 4.15 9.88
CA LEU A 214 -11.98 5.21 9.79
C LEU A 214 -13.09 4.90 8.78
N VAL A 215 -12.84 4.00 7.83
CA VAL A 215 -13.75 3.67 6.74
C VAL A 215 -13.98 2.16 6.74
N ASN A 216 -15.21 1.74 7.05
CA ASN A 216 -15.56 0.33 7.23
C ASN A 216 -15.22 -0.55 6.01
N SER A 217 -15.47 -0.04 4.79
CA SER A 217 -15.20 -0.77 3.53
C SER A 217 -13.71 -0.96 3.24
N LEU A 218 -12.83 -0.24 3.95
CA LEU A 218 -11.38 -0.23 3.79
C LEU A 218 -10.65 -0.77 5.02
N ASP A 219 -11.36 -1.45 5.92
CA ASP A 219 -10.76 -2.02 7.14
C ASP A 219 -9.95 -3.29 6.84
N TRP A 220 -9.16 -3.75 7.83
CA TRP A 220 -8.36 -4.96 7.72
C TRP A 220 -9.20 -6.21 7.45
N ARG A 221 -10.44 -6.25 7.95
CA ARG A 221 -11.33 -7.39 7.78
C ARG A 221 -11.75 -7.55 6.32
N HIS A 222 -12.16 -6.46 5.65
CA HIS A 222 -12.52 -6.49 4.24
C HIS A 222 -11.29 -6.76 3.37
N PHE A 223 -10.16 -6.15 3.70
CA PHE A 223 -8.91 -6.37 2.96
C PHE A 223 -8.44 -7.83 3.03
N SER A 224 -8.38 -8.40 4.24
CA SER A 224 -8.01 -9.81 4.45
C SER A 224 -9.02 -10.78 3.81
N ALA A 225 -10.32 -10.46 3.86
CA ALA A 225 -11.35 -11.24 3.19
C ALA A 225 -11.19 -11.21 1.66
N ALA A 226 -10.81 -10.08 1.07
CA ALA A 226 -10.57 -9.96 -0.37
C ALA A 226 -9.35 -10.78 -0.82
N ILE A 227 -8.26 -10.78 -0.04
CA ILE A 227 -7.10 -11.67 -0.27
C ILE A 227 -7.55 -13.13 -0.20
N SER A 228 -8.32 -13.47 0.83
CA SER A 228 -8.85 -14.83 1.03
C SER A 228 -9.73 -15.31 -0.13
N ALA A 229 -10.57 -14.42 -0.65
CA ALA A 229 -11.42 -14.68 -1.80
C ALA A 229 -10.61 -14.91 -3.07
N ARG A 230 -9.53 -14.13 -3.29
CA ARG A 230 -8.61 -14.33 -4.40
C ARG A 230 -7.93 -15.70 -4.33
N LEU A 231 -7.43 -16.08 -3.17
CA LEU A 231 -6.79 -17.38 -2.96
C LEU A 231 -7.78 -18.54 -3.21
N THR A 232 -8.99 -18.44 -2.66
CA THR A 232 -10.05 -19.43 -2.90
C THR A 232 -10.39 -19.55 -4.39
N TYR A 233 -10.55 -18.42 -5.09
CA TYR A 233 -10.78 -18.42 -6.54
C TYR A 233 -9.67 -19.16 -7.30
N LEU A 234 -8.40 -18.92 -6.98
CA LEU A 234 -7.27 -19.58 -7.63
C LEU A 234 -7.21 -21.08 -7.29
N LYS A 235 -7.57 -21.46 -6.06
CA LYS A 235 -7.69 -22.85 -5.63
C LYS A 235 -8.65 -23.65 -6.51
N GLU A 236 -9.83 -23.08 -6.78
CA GLU A 236 -10.84 -23.71 -7.64
C GLU A 236 -10.38 -23.85 -9.09
N LEU A 237 -9.36 -23.09 -9.52
CA LEU A 237 -8.72 -23.21 -10.82
C LEU A 237 -7.50 -24.16 -10.84
N GLY A 238 -7.21 -24.83 -9.72
CA GLY A 238 -6.08 -25.76 -9.60
C GLY A 238 -4.72 -25.10 -9.35
N ILE A 239 -4.70 -23.80 -9.03
CA ILE A 239 -3.52 -23.06 -8.56
C ILE A 239 -3.52 -23.11 -7.01
N PRO A 240 -2.38 -23.04 -6.29
CA PRO A 240 -2.41 -22.98 -4.82
C PRO A 240 -3.37 -21.88 -4.29
N GLY A 241 -4.03 -22.13 -3.16
CA GLY A 241 -5.09 -21.25 -2.64
C GLY A 241 -5.72 -21.71 -1.33
#